data_AF-A0A2I1CLG1-F1
#
_entry.id   AF-A0A2I1CLG1-F1
#
_cell.length_a   1.000
_cell.length_b   1.000
_cell.length_c   1.000
_cell.angle_alpha   90.00
_cell.angle_beta   90.00
_cell.angle_gamma   90.00
#
_symmetry.space_group_name_H-M   'P 1'
#
loop_
_entity.id
_entity.type
_entity.pdbx_description
1 polymer ?
#
loop_
_entity_poly.entity_id
_entity_poly.type
_entity_poly.pdbx_seq_one_letter_code
_entity_poly.pdbx_strand_id
1 'polypeptide(L)'
;MDKLAQIINHSIESELYADIRHKEPEDPEPDSTAEQLVKESRKDIVFSDKRFWDGASIEQVHQHFAEYLRASKGRGYGRFEGCLIIDERSLKSIIASPMTAQRHGKPYGFVGMIDGRYHPETRYGLQYTGFMRVEIPRLWHLYAELTSKCMCELCPSVPEGLLPVYDGGTGKAHDEEGNVHPIATDRGVRLF
;
A
#
# COMPACT_ATOMS: atom_id res chain seq x y z
N MET A 1 -2.71 -12.09 11.18
CA MET A 1 -3.52 -11.59 10.05
C MET A 1 -4.71 -10.77 10.52
N ASP A 2 -5.39 -11.18 11.58
CA ASP A 2 -6.59 -10.49 12.10
C ASP A 2 -6.39 -9.00 12.38
N LYS A 3 -5.24 -8.60 12.95
CA LYS A 3 -4.92 -7.20 13.19
C LYS A 3 -4.84 -6.37 11.90
N LEU A 4 -4.24 -6.91 10.85
CA LEU A 4 -4.16 -6.23 9.54
C LEU A 4 -5.57 -6.06 8.94
N ALA A 5 -6.37 -7.13 8.97
CA ALA A 5 -7.75 -7.09 8.48
C ALA A 5 -8.60 -6.06 9.26
N GLN A 6 -8.45 -6.00 10.58
CA GLN A 6 -9.13 -5.00 11.43
C GLN A 6 -8.73 -3.57 11.06
N ILE A 7 -7.44 -3.29 10.87
CA ILE A 7 -6.99 -1.93 10.51
C ILE A 7 -7.51 -1.52 9.12
N ILE A 8 -7.47 -2.42 8.14
CA ILE A 8 -7.98 -2.12 6.79
C ILE A 8 -9.50 -1.91 6.83
N ASN A 9 -10.25 -2.76 7.53
CA ASN A 9 -11.70 -2.61 7.66
C ASN A 9 -12.08 -1.30 8.36
N HIS A 10 -11.36 -0.93 9.43
CA HIS A 10 -11.55 0.35 10.10
C HIS A 10 -11.24 1.54 9.17
N SER A 11 -10.23 1.41 8.30
CA SER A 11 -9.88 2.47 7.33
C SER A 11 -11.00 2.66 6.29
N ILE A 12 -11.56 1.56 5.77
CA ILE A 12 -12.71 1.58 4.85
C ILE A 12 -13.91 2.25 5.52
N GLU A 13 -14.25 1.81 6.74
CA GLU A 13 -15.36 2.39 7.51
C GLU A 13 -15.14 3.88 7.74
N SER A 14 -13.95 4.29 8.20
CA SER A 14 -13.67 5.68 8.53
C SER A 14 -13.78 6.61 7.31
N GLU A 15 -13.40 6.15 6.12
CA GLU A 15 -13.49 6.94 4.89
C GLU A 15 -14.94 7.07 4.43
N LEU A 16 -15.70 5.97 4.43
CA LEU A 16 -17.14 6.00 4.13
C LEU A 16 -17.89 6.92 5.12
N TYR A 17 -17.58 6.87 6.42
CA TYR A 17 -18.14 7.79 7.40
C TYR A 17 -17.67 9.24 7.22
N ALA A 18 -16.52 9.50 6.61
CA ALA A 18 -16.09 10.86 6.29
C ALA A 18 -16.95 11.44 5.16
N ASP A 19 -17.19 10.66 4.10
CA ASP A 19 -18.05 11.07 2.98
C ASP A 19 -19.47 11.40 3.45
N ILE A 20 -20.02 10.58 4.37
CA ILE A 20 -21.35 10.83 4.96
C ILE A 20 -21.36 12.13 5.78
N ARG A 21 -20.28 12.43 6.51
CA ARG A 21 -20.19 13.63 7.38
C ARG A 21 -19.99 14.93 6.60
N HIS A 22 -19.45 14.85 5.39
CA HIS A 22 -19.19 16.01 4.53
C HIS A 22 -20.24 16.21 3.44
N LYS A 23 -21.37 15.50 3.56
CA LYS A 23 -22.49 15.54 2.63
C LYS A 23 -23.19 16.90 2.67
N GLU A 24 -23.40 17.51 1.50
CA GLU A 24 -24.26 18.68 1.33
C GLU A 24 -25.75 18.26 1.27
N PRO A 25 -26.71 19.15 1.60
CA PRO A 25 -28.14 18.79 1.63
C PRO A 25 -28.70 18.25 0.31
N GLU A 26 -28.11 18.66 -0.82
CA GLU A 26 -28.45 18.25 -2.18
C GLU A 26 -27.84 16.92 -2.62
N ASP A 27 -26.87 16.39 -1.87
CA ASP A 27 -26.22 15.14 -2.23
C ASP A 27 -27.17 13.95 -2.03
N PRO A 28 -27.06 12.90 -2.86
CA PRO A 28 -27.83 11.68 -2.69
C PRO A 28 -27.54 11.01 -1.34
N GLU A 29 -28.53 10.32 -0.77
CA GLU A 29 -28.28 9.48 0.40
C GLU A 29 -27.20 8.43 0.08
N PRO A 30 -26.18 8.27 0.96
CA PRO A 30 -25.17 7.25 0.78
C PRO A 30 -25.84 5.88 0.74
N ASP A 31 -25.42 5.03 -0.18
CA ASP A 31 -25.91 3.66 -0.23
C ASP A 31 -25.49 2.93 1.06
N SER A 32 -26.49 2.54 1.86
CA SER A 32 -26.31 1.82 3.12
C SER A 32 -25.56 0.49 2.98
N THR A 33 -25.43 -0.03 1.76
CA THR A 33 -24.74 -1.30 1.46
C THR A 33 -23.35 -1.10 0.84
N ALA A 34 -22.94 0.14 0.52
CA ALA A 34 -21.66 0.41 -0.14
C ALA A 34 -20.46 -0.18 0.63
N GLU A 35 -20.43 -0.04 1.95
CA GLU A 35 -19.40 -0.63 2.81
C GLU A 35 -19.33 -2.15 2.67
N GLN A 36 -20.48 -2.80 2.74
CA GLN A 36 -20.60 -4.25 2.64
C GLN A 36 -20.14 -4.72 1.26
N LEU A 37 -20.57 -4.05 0.20
CA LEU A 37 -20.18 -4.36 -1.18
C LEU A 37 -18.68 -4.21 -1.40
N VAL A 38 -18.05 -3.17 -0.85
CA VAL A 38 -16.59 -2.99 -0.90
C VAL A 38 -15.87 -4.12 -0.17
N LYS A 39 -16.32 -4.46 1.05
CA LYS A 39 -15.72 -5.54 1.85
C LYS A 39 -15.89 -6.92 1.20
N GLU A 40 -17.05 -7.20 0.60
CA GLU A 40 -17.35 -8.47 -0.08
C GLU A 40 -16.66 -8.60 -1.44
N SER A 41 -16.50 -7.49 -2.15
CA SER A 41 -15.82 -7.46 -3.45
C SER A 41 -14.29 -7.52 -3.32
N ARG A 42 -13.73 -7.12 -2.16
CA ARG A 42 -12.32 -7.32 -1.82
C ARG A 42 -12.04 -8.80 -1.60
N LYS A 43 -11.43 -9.44 -2.59
CA LYS A 43 -10.94 -10.82 -2.50
C LYS A 43 -9.43 -10.85 -2.67
N ASP A 44 -8.74 -10.88 -1.55
CA ASP A 44 -7.28 -11.00 -1.53
C ASP A 44 -6.88 -12.43 -1.92
N ILE A 45 -5.89 -12.55 -2.82
CA ILE A 45 -5.27 -13.83 -3.16
C ILE A 45 -4.00 -13.97 -2.34
N VAL A 46 -3.95 -15.00 -1.50
CA VAL A 46 -2.86 -15.20 -0.55
C VAL A 46 -1.96 -16.35 -1.00
N PHE A 47 -0.69 -16.04 -1.25
CA PHE A 47 0.36 -17.03 -1.44
C PHE A 47 1.08 -17.25 -0.11
N SER A 48 1.02 -18.48 0.43
CA SER A 48 1.53 -18.77 1.78
C SER A 48 2.28 -20.10 1.91
N ASP A 49 2.67 -20.73 0.79
CA ASP A 49 3.52 -21.94 0.83
C ASP A 49 4.90 -21.61 1.41
N LYS A 50 5.05 -21.92 2.70
CA LYS A 50 6.27 -21.67 3.47
C LYS A 50 7.52 -22.24 2.80
N ARG A 51 7.43 -23.42 2.16
CA ARG A 51 8.59 -24.04 1.51
C ARG A 51 9.09 -23.26 0.31
N PHE A 52 8.22 -22.47 -0.31
CA PHE A 52 8.54 -21.65 -1.47
C PHE A 52 8.97 -20.23 -1.06
N TRP A 53 8.34 -19.67 -0.02
CA TRP A 53 8.54 -18.27 0.36
C TRP A 53 9.58 -18.03 1.46
N ASP A 54 9.95 -19.04 2.24
CA ASP A 54 11.01 -18.89 3.24
C ASP A 54 12.35 -18.57 2.57
N GLY A 55 12.89 -17.39 2.86
CA GLY A 55 14.15 -16.92 2.28
C GLY A 55 14.06 -16.42 0.83
N ALA A 56 12.85 -16.30 0.27
CA ALA A 56 12.66 -15.76 -1.07
C ALA A 56 13.12 -14.29 -1.13
N SER A 57 13.89 -13.94 -2.17
CA SER A 57 14.29 -12.56 -2.43
C SER A 57 13.14 -11.75 -3.03
N ILE A 58 13.24 -10.42 -2.95
CA ILE A 58 12.25 -9.50 -3.55
C ILE A 58 12.14 -9.76 -5.06
N GLU A 59 13.24 -10.03 -5.74
CA GLU A 59 13.29 -10.33 -7.17
C GLU A 59 12.55 -11.62 -7.51
N GLN A 60 12.65 -12.65 -6.65
CA GLN A 60 11.90 -13.90 -6.84
C GLN A 60 10.40 -13.68 -6.67
N VAL A 61 9.99 -12.89 -5.67
CA VAL A 61 8.58 -12.53 -5.47
C VAL A 61 8.08 -11.70 -6.66
N HIS A 62 8.89 -10.76 -7.14
CA HIS A 62 8.60 -9.93 -8.30
C HIS A 62 8.37 -10.76 -9.56
N GLN A 63 9.27 -11.70 -9.84
CA GLN A 63 9.16 -12.59 -10.99
C GLN A 63 7.90 -13.46 -10.92
N HIS A 64 7.64 -14.08 -9.76
CA HIS A 64 6.46 -14.90 -9.56
C HIS A 64 5.17 -14.07 -9.73
N PHE A 65 5.14 -12.85 -9.20
CA PHE A 65 3.98 -11.98 -9.36
C PHE A 65 3.76 -11.58 -10.82
N ALA A 66 4.82 -11.23 -11.56
CA ALA A 66 4.74 -10.95 -12.99
C ALA A 66 4.26 -12.17 -13.81
N GLU A 67 4.68 -13.39 -13.45
CA GLU A 67 4.17 -14.64 -14.04
C GLU A 67 2.69 -14.86 -13.74
N TYR A 68 2.27 -14.65 -12.49
CA TYR A 68 0.87 -14.73 -12.09
C TYR A 68 0.01 -13.75 -12.89
N LEU A 69 0.44 -12.49 -13.02
CA LEU A 69 -0.25 -11.47 -13.82
C LEU A 69 -0.39 -11.90 -15.28
N ARG A 70 0.69 -12.39 -15.90
CA ARG A 70 0.66 -12.91 -17.28
C ARG A 70 -0.33 -14.07 -17.45
N ALA A 71 -0.32 -15.03 -16.53
CA ALA A 71 -1.21 -16.19 -16.56
C ALA A 71 -2.69 -15.81 -16.35
N SER A 72 -2.96 -14.77 -15.56
CA SER A 72 -4.31 -14.29 -15.25
C SER A 72 -5.02 -13.57 -16.42
N LYS A 73 -4.33 -13.37 -17.56
CA LYS A 73 -4.81 -12.64 -18.75
C LYS A 73 -5.29 -11.22 -18.47
N GLY A 74 -4.70 -10.53 -17.49
CA GLY A 74 -5.03 -9.13 -17.18
C GLY A 74 -6.52 -8.89 -16.90
N ARG A 75 -7.25 -9.89 -16.39
CA ARG A 75 -8.68 -9.76 -16.07
C ARG A 75 -8.87 -8.83 -14.87
N GLY A 76 -8.86 -7.53 -15.16
CA GLY A 76 -9.27 -6.46 -14.26
C GLY A 76 -8.23 -5.35 -14.22
N TYR A 77 -8.46 -4.26 -14.97
CA TYR A 77 -7.99 -2.94 -14.54
C TYR A 77 -8.37 -2.77 -13.06
N GLY A 78 -7.40 -2.48 -12.19
CA GLY A 78 -7.61 -2.29 -10.75
C GLY A 78 -7.59 -3.54 -9.86
N ARG A 79 -7.59 -4.77 -10.40
CA ARG A 79 -7.32 -5.99 -9.61
C ARG A 79 -5.86 -6.38 -9.82
N PHE A 80 -5.09 -6.42 -8.74
CA PHE A 80 -3.66 -6.77 -8.71
C PHE A 80 -2.71 -5.69 -9.25
N GLU A 81 -2.99 -4.40 -8.99
CA GLU A 81 -2.04 -3.32 -9.29
C GLU A 81 -0.74 -3.39 -8.45
N GLY A 82 -0.75 -4.15 -7.35
CA GLY A 82 0.49 -4.58 -6.70
C GLY A 82 0.32 -5.78 -5.79
N CYS A 83 1.45 -6.37 -5.41
CA CYS A 83 1.54 -7.52 -4.53
C CYS A 83 2.02 -7.07 -3.15
N LEU A 84 1.20 -7.29 -2.12
CA LEU A 84 1.58 -7.01 -0.73
C LEU A 84 2.47 -8.14 -0.20
N ILE A 85 3.55 -7.75 0.47
CA ILE A 85 4.51 -8.66 1.11
C ILE A 85 4.45 -8.46 2.62
N ILE A 86 4.24 -9.56 3.33
CA ILE A 86 4.31 -9.62 4.79
C ILE A 86 5.51 -10.50 5.14
N ASP A 87 6.68 -9.88 5.20
CA ASP A 87 7.91 -10.51 5.70
C ASP A 87 8.00 -10.41 7.23
N GLU A 88 9.08 -10.95 7.81
CA GLU A 88 9.28 -10.92 9.27
C GLU A 88 9.33 -9.48 9.83
N ARG A 89 9.94 -8.56 9.07
CA ARG A 89 10.05 -7.13 9.43
C ARG A 89 8.67 -6.47 9.46
N SER A 90 7.85 -6.71 8.43
CA SER A 90 6.47 -6.26 8.36
C SER A 90 5.64 -6.84 9.51
N LEU A 91 5.80 -8.13 9.82
CA LEU A 91 5.08 -8.77 10.92
C LEU A 91 5.44 -8.17 12.29
N LYS A 92 6.74 -7.95 12.56
CA LYS A 92 7.20 -7.27 13.79
C LYS A 92 6.62 -5.86 13.88
N SER A 93 6.64 -5.12 12.78
CA SER A 93 6.09 -3.77 12.69
C SER A 93 4.57 -3.74 12.94
N ILE A 94 3.80 -4.66 12.33
CA ILE A 94 2.36 -4.84 12.56
C ILE A 94 2.08 -5.13 14.03
N ILE A 95 2.85 -6.02 14.66
CA ILE A 95 2.63 -6.38 16.07
C ILE A 95 2.88 -5.16 16.97
N ALA A 96 3.96 -4.41 16.72
CA ALA A 96 4.33 -3.22 17.48
C ALA A 96 3.40 -2.01 17.27
N SER A 97 2.66 -1.96 16.15
CA SER A 97 1.80 -0.82 15.82
C SER A 97 0.61 -0.67 16.78
N PRO A 98 0.08 0.54 16.99
CA PRO A 98 -1.20 0.69 17.68
C PRO A 98 -2.35 0.09 16.85
N MET A 99 -3.44 -0.34 17.51
CA MET A 99 -4.67 -0.81 16.84
C MET A 99 -5.56 0.35 16.35
N THR A 100 -5.53 1.49 17.05
CA THR A 100 -6.33 2.67 16.73
C THR A 100 -5.43 3.81 16.29
N ALA A 101 -5.96 4.72 15.47
CA ALA A 101 -5.28 5.96 15.06
C ALA A 101 -5.07 6.96 16.22
N GLN A 102 -5.20 6.54 17.48
CA GLN A 102 -4.93 7.40 18.63
C GLN A 102 -3.41 7.65 18.73
N ARG A 103 -3.07 8.81 18.18
CA ARG A 103 -1.77 9.46 18.12
C ARG A 103 -1.17 9.66 19.51
N HIS A 104 -0.12 8.92 19.84
CA HIS A 104 1.02 9.46 20.59
C HIS A 104 2.30 8.75 20.14
N GLY A 105 3.00 9.35 19.17
CA GLY A 105 4.42 9.11 18.88
C GLY A 105 4.87 7.73 18.35
N LYS A 106 3.97 6.74 18.24
CA LYS A 106 4.34 5.40 17.75
C LYS A 106 4.25 5.32 16.22
N PRO A 107 5.25 4.71 15.55
CA PRO A 107 5.19 4.48 14.11
C PRO A 107 4.07 3.51 13.75
N TYR A 108 3.46 3.71 12.59
CA TYR A 108 2.49 2.77 12.05
C TYR A 108 3.18 1.49 11.58
N GLY A 109 2.44 0.39 11.62
CA GLY A 109 2.88 -0.85 10.98
C GLY A 109 2.98 -0.64 9.46
N PHE A 110 3.86 -1.40 8.81
CA PHE A 110 4.01 -1.36 7.36
C PHE A 110 3.97 -2.76 6.74
N VAL A 111 3.76 -2.79 5.43
CA VAL A 111 3.95 -3.96 4.56
C VAL A 111 4.81 -3.57 3.37
N GLY A 112 5.49 -4.55 2.75
CA GLY A 112 6.11 -4.35 1.44
C GLY A 112 5.06 -4.36 0.34
N MET A 113 5.37 -3.73 -0.79
CA MET A 113 4.56 -3.77 -1.99
C MET A 113 5.46 -3.85 -3.22
N ILE A 114 5.12 -4.77 -4.12
CA ILE A 114 5.78 -4.93 -5.42
C ILE A 114 4.83 -4.51 -6.54
N ASP A 115 5.35 -3.73 -7.48
CA ASP A 115 4.74 -3.48 -8.77
C ASP A 115 5.03 -4.62 -9.74
N GLY A 116 4.01 -5.40 -10.12
CA GLY A 116 4.19 -6.53 -11.03
C GLY A 116 4.40 -6.12 -12.49
N ARG A 117 4.25 -4.84 -12.82
CA ARG A 117 4.51 -4.26 -14.15
C ARG A 117 5.87 -3.57 -14.23
N TYR A 118 6.61 -3.48 -13.13
CA TYR A 118 7.96 -2.95 -13.16
C TYR A 118 8.85 -3.85 -14.05
N HIS A 119 9.68 -3.19 -14.85
CA HIS A 119 10.67 -3.86 -15.66
C HIS A 119 11.95 -3.03 -15.61
N PRO A 120 13.10 -3.61 -15.23
CA PRO A 120 14.34 -2.85 -14.99
C PRO A 120 14.84 -2.13 -16.24
N GLU A 121 14.49 -2.61 -17.44
CA GLU A 121 14.84 -1.96 -18.70
C GLU A 121 13.91 -0.78 -19.08
N THR A 122 12.75 -0.67 -18.43
CA THR A 122 11.85 0.46 -18.64
C THR A 122 12.33 1.63 -17.80
N ARG A 123 12.54 2.79 -18.43
CA ARG A 123 12.91 4.03 -17.73
C ARG A 123 11.72 4.62 -16.98
N TYR A 124 11.27 3.93 -15.95
CA TYR A 124 10.69 4.61 -14.80
C TYR A 124 11.82 5.45 -14.16
N GLY A 125 11.54 6.60 -13.54
CA GLY A 125 12.58 7.52 -13.07
C GLY A 125 13.73 6.80 -12.34
N LEU A 126 14.96 7.31 -12.47
CA LEU A 126 16.25 6.63 -12.19
C LEU A 126 16.38 5.91 -10.82
N GLN A 127 15.46 6.11 -9.89
CA GLN A 127 15.47 5.56 -8.52
C GLN A 127 14.32 4.59 -8.22
N TYR A 128 13.38 4.39 -9.16
CA TYR A 128 12.25 3.48 -8.95
C TYR A 128 12.67 2.03 -9.20
N THR A 129 12.53 1.18 -8.19
CA THR A 129 12.96 -0.23 -8.22
C THR A 129 11.82 -1.24 -8.32
N GLY A 130 10.59 -0.77 -8.55
CA GLY A 130 9.41 -1.64 -8.52
C GLY A 130 8.96 -2.05 -7.11
N PHE A 131 9.60 -1.51 -6.07
CA PHE A 131 9.31 -1.84 -4.67
C PHE A 131 9.10 -0.59 -3.84
N MET A 132 8.14 -0.66 -2.91
CA MET A 132 7.99 0.33 -1.83
C MET A 132 7.41 -0.33 -0.59
N ARG A 133 7.56 0.31 0.57
CA ARG A 133 6.78 0.00 1.77
C ARG A 133 5.51 0.84 1.81
N VAL A 134 4.49 0.37 2.50
CA VAL A 134 3.21 1.07 2.67
C VAL A 134 2.85 1.07 4.14
N GLU A 135 2.58 2.25 4.71
CA GLU A 135 1.99 2.32 6.05
C GLU A 135 0.58 1.73 6.01
N ILE A 136 0.27 0.81 6.92
CA ILE A 136 -0.98 0.04 6.89
C ILE A 136 -2.25 0.92 6.89
N PRO A 137 -2.34 2.02 7.67
CA PRO A 137 -3.50 2.92 7.60
C PRO A 137 -3.70 3.57 6.23
N ARG A 138 -2.70 3.50 5.34
CA ARG A 138 -2.73 4.07 3.99
C ARG A 138 -3.04 3.06 2.90
N LEU A 139 -3.19 1.77 3.22
CA LEU A 139 -3.50 0.74 2.23
C LEU A 139 -4.80 1.01 1.48
N TRP A 140 -5.83 1.50 2.18
CA TRP A 140 -7.12 1.83 1.55
C TRP A 140 -7.00 3.05 0.62
N HIS A 141 -6.38 4.13 1.09
CA HIS A 141 -6.11 5.30 0.25
C HIS A 141 -5.25 4.97 -0.97
N LEU A 142 -4.23 4.12 -0.79
CA LEU A 142 -3.39 3.63 -1.89
C LEU A 142 -4.20 2.81 -2.90
N TYR A 143 -5.12 1.96 -2.43
CA TYR A 143 -6.01 1.22 -3.31
C TYR A 143 -6.84 2.15 -4.21
N ALA A 144 -7.37 3.24 -3.65
CA ALA A 144 -8.10 4.25 -4.43
C ALA A 144 -7.18 4.97 -5.44
N GLU A 145 -5.98 5.39 -5.03
CA GLU A 145 -5.02 6.08 -5.91
C GLU A 145 -4.58 5.20 -7.10
N LEU A 146 -4.37 3.90 -6.88
CA LEU A 146 -4.00 2.92 -7.91
C LEU A 146 -5.09 2.69 -8.96
N THR A 147 -6.30 3.21 -8.78
CA THR A 147 -7.33 3.22 -9.84
C THR A 147 -7.02 4.23 -10.95
N SER A 148 -6.17 5.21 -10.68
CA SER A 148 -5.89 6.33 -11.58
C SER A 148 -4.41 6.59 -11.84
N LYS A 149 -3.51 6.09 -10.98
CA LYS A 149 -2.05 6.29 -11.08
C LYS A 149 -1.32 4.94 -11.01
N CYS A 150 -0.15 4.84 -11.65
CA CYS A 150 0.73 3.68 -11.44
C CYS A 150 1.45 3.78 -10.09
N MET A 151 1.94 2.63 -9.59
CA MET A 151 2.83 2.64 -8.43
C MET A 151 4.09 3.48 -8.67
N CYS A 152 4.57 3.56 -9.92
CA CYS A 152 5.70 4.40 -10.31
C CYS A 152 5.51 5.91 -10.09
N GLU A 153 4.27 6.40 -10.12
CA GLU A 153 3.91 7.80 -9.85
C GLU A 153 3.70 8.07 -8.35
N LEU A 154 3.34 7.03 -7.60
CA LEU A 154 3.03 7.10 -6.17
C LEU A 154 4.25 6.81 -5.28
N CYS A 155 5.22 6.06 -5.80
CA CYS A 155 6.41 5.65 -5.07
C CYS A 155 7.32 6.86 -4.84
N PRO A 156 7.64 7.19 -3.56
CA PRO A 156 8.55 8.29 -3.27
C PRO A 156 9.96 8.05 -3.80
N SER A 157 10.60 9.12 -4.26
CA SER A 157 12.05 9.13 -4.49
C SER A 157 12.78 9.26 -3.16
N VAL A 158 13.79 8.42 -2.94
CA VAL A 158 14.57 8.38 -1.71
C VAL A 158 16.06 8.23 -2.00
N PRO A 159 16.95 8.71 -1.10
CA PRO A 159 18.38 8.45 -1.21
C PRO A 159 18.71 6.95 -1.26
N GLU A 160 19.85 6.63 -1.87
CA GLU A 160 20.38 5.26 -1.91
C GLU A 160 20.59 4.71 -0.48
N GLY A 161 20.28 3.43 -0.29
CA GLY A 161 20.32 2.77 1.02
C GLY A 161 19.05 2.94 1.87
N LEU A 162 18.10 3.78 1.44
CA LEU A 162 16.77 3.88 2.04
C LEU A 162 15.70 3.25 1.16
N LEU A 163 14.63 2.79 1.80
CA LEU A 163 13.46 2.19 1.18
C LEU A 163 12.32 3.21 1.13
N PRO A 164 11.69 3.40 -0.04
CA PRO A 164 10.59 4.34 -0.18
C PRO A 164 9.36 3.87 0.59
N VAL A 165 8.63 4.80 1.22
CA VAL A 165 7.44 4.50 2.03
C VAL A 165 6.25 5.34 1.57
N TYR A 166 5.21 4.69 1.09
CA TYR A 166 3.92 5.32 0.87
C TYR A 166 3.21 5.56 2.22
N ASP A 167 3.08 6.84 2.58
CA ASP A 167 2.50 7.31 3.84
C ASP A 167 1.36 8.34 3.62
N GLY A 168 0.94 8.53 2.37
CA GLY A 168 0.01 9.59 1.96
C GLY A 168 0.67 10.96 1.75
N GLY A 169 2.00 11.00 1.59
CA GLY A 169 2.76 12.18 1.16
C GLY A 169 3.45 12.96 2.28
N THR A 170 3.68 12.38 3.46
CA THR A 170 4.39 13.09 4.55
C THR A 170 5.90 13.15 4.34
N GLY A 171 6.42 12.34 3.42
CA GLY A 171 7.83 12.34 3.04
C GLY A 171 8.66 11.55 4.04
N LYS A 172 8.42 10.25 4.11
CA LYS A 172 9.23 9.33 4.92
C LYS A 172 9.88 8.26 4.05
N ALA A 173 10.99 7.74 4.55
CA ALA A 173 11.65 6.54 4.06
C ALA A 173 11.96 5.63 5.25
N HIS A 174 12.19 4.35 5.00
CA HIS A 174 12.67 3.41 6.01
C HIS A 174 14.08 2.93 5.70
N ASP A 175 14.87 2.57 6.70
CA ASP A 175 16.00 1.67 6.50
C ASP A 175 15.52 0.22 6.33
N GLU A 176 16.44 -0.73 6.18
CA GLU A 176 16.11 -2.15 6.09
C GLU A 176 15.32 -2.66 7.30
N GLU A 177 15.65 -2.22 8.50
CA GLU A 177 15.05 -2.63 9.76
C GLU A 177 13.62 -2.08 9.94
N GLY A 178 13.27 -1.00 9.23
CA GLY A 178 11.98 -0.33 9.38
C GLY A 178 11.99 0.89 10.27
N ASN A 179 13.17 1.42 10.61
CA ASN A 179 13.29 2.70 11.30
C ASN A 179 12.91 3.84 10.36
N VAL A 180 12.27 4.87 10.90
CA VAL A 180 11.72 5.99 10.12
C VAL A 180 12.77 7.07 9.91
N HIS A 181 12.98 7.46 8.65
CA HIS A 181 13.83 8.57 8.24
C HIS A 181 12.97 9.63 7.53
N PRO A 182 12.97 10.89 7.99
CA PRO A 182 12.31 11.96 7.25
C PRO A 182 13.09 12.22 5.96
N ILE A 183 12.39 12.32 4.83
CA ILE A 183 12.96 12.84 3.59
C ILE A 183 12.51 14.29 3.42
N ALA A 184 13.42 15.17 3.01
CA ALA A 184 13.06 16.51 2.60
C ALA A 184 12.13 16.35 1.40
N THR A 185 10.83 16.59 1.59
CA THR A 185 9.94 16.62 0.43
C THR A 185 10.40 17.76 -0.46
N ASP A 186 10.74 17.45 -1.70
CA ASP A 186 10.78 18.43 -2.79
C ASP A 186 9.34 18.85 -3.10
N ARG A 187 8.63 19.35 -2.08
CA ARG A 187 7.35 20.04 -2.24
C ARG A 187 7.71 21.45 -2.65
N GLY A 188 8.10 21.58 -3.92
CA GLY A 188 7.78 22.78 -4.67
C GLY A 188 6.31 23.11 -4.39
N VAL A 189 6.11 24.27 -3.78
CA VAL A 189 4.83 24.92 -3.53
C VAL A 189 3.95 24.74 -4.77
N ARG A 190 2.93 23.87 -4.71
CA ARG A 190 1.81 23.94 -5.65
C ARG A 190 0.88 25.05 -5.15
N LEU A 191 1.20 26.27 -5.55
CA LEU A 191 0.21 27.33 -5.70
C LEU A 191 -0.66 26.95 -6.89
N PHE A 192 -1.88 26.45 -6.65
CA PHE A 192 -3.07 26.71 -7.44
C PHE A 192 -4.28 26.51 -6.54
#